data_AF-A0A821A9B1-F1
#
_entry.id   AF-A0A821A9B1-F1
#
_cell.length_a   1.000
_cell.length_b   1.000
_cell.length_c   1.000
_cell.angle_alpha   90.00
_cell.angle_beta   90.00
_cell.angle_gamma   90.00
#
_symmetry.space_group_name_H-M   'P 1'
#
loop_
_entity.id
_entity.type
_entity.pdbx_description
1 polymer ?
#
loop_
_entity_poly.entity_id
_entity_poly.type
_entity_poly.pdbx_seq_one_letter_code
_entity_poly.pdbx_strand_id
1 'polypeptide(L)'
;MSLLSFVFIWLDKRIGNLPGENQKLKEKFRKLLSPIRQFDKPASCLDSIELSFKDRCVLFLTSNHFADEEFLKKLASLSNVYRIYIYNQEGNYYQFVDKNLAKKMGLERIIQFDEQLYKQIIFDLIKIYSKESDQSGQSKQAKQLLESAVKLLDTIEDKDEDLQEIETYLISRIHNIK
;
A
#
# COMPACT_ATOMS: atom_id res chain seq x y z
N MET A 1 -8.36 -17.93 6.74
CA MET A 1 -8.15 -17.47 5.35
C MET A 1 -8.36 -15.96 5.32
N SER A 2 -7.50 -15.19 4.66
CA SER A 2 -7.68 -13.73 4.54
C SER A 2 -8.97 -13.42 3.78
N LEU A 3 -9.87 -12.66 4.38
CA LEU A 3 -11.16 -12.25 3.79
C LEU A 3 -10.99 -11.15 2.73
N LEU A 4 -9.81 -10.56 2.65
CA LEU A 4 -9.40 -9.58 1.66
C LEU A 4 -8.30 -10.16 0.77
N SER A 5 -8.53 -10.14 -0.54
CA SER A 5 -7.56 -10.57 -1.54
C SER A 5 -6.77 -9.34 -2.02
N PHE A 6 -5.87 -8.82 -1.17
CA PHE A 6 -4.86 -7.87 -1.64
C PHE A 6 -3.55 -8.60 -1.97
N VAL A 7 -2.74 -7.98 -2.81
CA VAL A 7 -1.38 -8.44 -3.11
C VAL A 7 -0.45 -7.24 -3.14
N PHE A 8 0.67 -7.37 -2.43
CA PHE A 8 1.76 -6.45 -2.57
C PHE A 8 2.63 -6.89 -3.73
N ILE A 9 2.87 -5.98 -4.67
CA ILE A 9 3.73 -6.20 -5.82
C ILE A 9 4.92 -5.27 -5.72
N TRP A 10 6.10 -5.84 -5.94
CA TRP A 10 7.36 -5.11 -5.92
C TRP A 10 8.09 -5.23 -7.25
N LEU A 11 8.23 -4.13 -7.95
CA LEU A 11 9.08 -4.01 -9.13
C LEU A 11 10.40 -3.32 -8.77
N ASP A 12 11.28 -4.06 -8.08
CA ASP A 12 12.73 -3.83 -7.99
C ASP A 12 13.33 -4.83 -6.97
N LYS A 13 14.08 -5.83 -7.43
CA LYS A 13 14.73 -6.82 -6.52
C LYS A 13 15.80 -6.21 -5.60
N ARG A 14 16.33 -5.03 -5.93
CA ARG A 14 17.43 -4.39 -5.18
C ARG A 14 16.98 -3.76 -3.87
N ILE A 15 15.69 -3.49 -3.72
CA ILE A 15 15.14 -2.90 -2.49
C ILE A 15 15.48 -3.73 -1.23
N GLY A 16 15.58 -5.05 -1.37
CA GLY A 16 15.97 -5.93 -0.28
C GLY A 16 17.39 -5.69 0.23
N ASN A 17 18.23 -5.02 -0.56
CA ASN A 17 19.69 -4.94 -0.40
C ASN A 17 20.23 -3.48 -0.33
N LEU A 18 19.37 -2.46 -0.33
CA LEU A 18 19.80 -1.05 -0.13
C LEU A 18 20.54 -0.84 1.22
N PRO A 19 21.70 -0.18 1.26
CA PRO A 19 22.37 0.17 2.51
C PRO A 19 21.65 1.31 3.27
N GLY A 20 21.91 1.46 4.57
CA GLY A 20 21.53 2.63 5.38
C GLY A 20 20.27 2.49 6.26
N GLU A 21 19.73 3.62 6.73
CA GLU A 21 18.56 3.73 7.64
C GLU A 21 17.28 3.05 7.10
N ASN A 22 17.25 2.80 5.78
CA ASN A 22 16.27 1.96 5.11
C ASN A 22 16.19 0.52 5.66
N GLN A 23 17.17 0.03 6.42
CA GLN A 23 17.17 -1.34 6.93
C GLN A 23 16.08 -1.61 7.99
N LYS A 24 15.84 -0.68 8.93
CA LYS A 24 14.75 -0.82 9.92
C LYS A 24 13.38 -0.74 9.25
N LEU A 25 13.22 0.17 8.31
CA LEU A 25 11.99 0.32 7.53
C LEU A 25 11.70 -0.94 6.69
N LYS A 26 12.73 -1.57 6.11
CA LYS A 26 12.60 -2.86 5.40
C LYS A 26 12.18 -4.00 6.30
N GLU A 27 12.69 -4.08 7.52
CA GLU A 27 12.25 -5.11 8.47
C GLU A 27 10.78 -4.93 8.83
N LYS A 28 10.35 -3.68 9.09
CA LYS A 28 8.95 -3.34 9.31
C LYS A 28 8.09 -3.69 8.09
N PHE A 29 8.52 -3.34 6.88
CA PHE A 29 7.83 -3.71 5.63
C PHE A 29 7.78 -5.21 5.36
N ARG A 30 8.88 -5.94 5.53
CA ARG A 30 8.90 -7.40 5.30
C ARG A 30 7.95 -8.14 6.24
N LYS A 31 7.82 -7.68 7.49
CA LYS A 31 6.87 -8.24 8.45
C LYS A 31 5.42 -7.96 8.07
N LEU A 32 5.14 -6.77 7.52
CA LEU A 32 3.78 -6.34 7.20
C LEU A 32 3.27 -6.88 5.85
N LEU A 33 4.15 -6.94 4.85
CA LEU A 33 3.76 -7.10 3.45
C LEU A 33 3.79 -8.55 2.97
N SER A 34 4.09 -9.52 3.83
CA SER A 34 4.18 -10.93 3.41
C SER A 34 2.80 -11.54 3.18
N PRO A 35 2.51 -12.12 1.99
CA PRO A 35 3.45 -12.38 0.89
C PRO A 35 3.54 -11.24 -0.17
N ILE A 36 4.76 -10.73 -0.40
CA ILE A 36 5.07 -9.81 -1.50
C ILE A 36 5.41 -10.62 -2.77
N ARG A 37 4.85 -10.23 -3.91
CA ARG A 37 5.27 -10.72 -5.24
C ARG A 37 6.32 -9.79 -5.81
N GLN A 38 7.48 -10.33 -6.18
CA GLN A 38 8.59 -9.54 -6.69
C GLN A 38 8.78 -9.78 -8.18
N PHE A 39 9.08 -8.70 -8.90
CA PHE A 39 9.38 -8.67 -10.32
C PHE A 39 10.63 -7.82 -10.55
N ASP A 40 11.34 -8.10 -11.63
CA ASP A 40 12.48 -7.30 -12.10
C ASP A 40 12.30 -6.79 -13.54
N LYS A 41 11.14 -7.04 -14.13
CA LYS A 41 10.75 -6.60 -15.48
C LYS A 41 9.36 -5.98 -15.46
N PRO A 42 9.20 -4.72 -15.92
CA PRO A 42 7.90 -4.04 -15.95
C PRO A 42 6.82 -4.81 -16.73
N ALA A 43 7.16 -5.36 -17.90
CA ALA A 43 6.22 -6.11 -18.75
C ALA A 43 5.66 -7.36 -18.04
N SER A 44 6.53 -8.23 -17.52
CA SER A 44 6.11 -9.43 -16.78
C SER A 44 5.28 -9.11 -15.54
N CYS A 45 5.54 -7.96 -14.93
CA CYS A 45 4.79 -7.46 -13.80
C CYS A 45 3.36 -7.04 -14.19
N LEU A 46 3.20 -6.29 -15.29
CA LEU A 46 1.89 -5.91 -15.83
C LEU A 46 1.07 -7.13 -16.23
N ASP A 47 1.67 -8.06 -16.97
CA ASP A 47 1.00 -9.31 -17.38
C ASP A 47 0.49 -10.07 -16.15
N SER A 48 1.28 -10.11 -15.07
CA SER A 48 0.88 -10.78 -13.84
C SER A 48 -0.28 -10.07 -13.14
N ILE A 49 -0.32 -8.73 -13.16
CA ILE A 49 -1.43 -7.96 -12.59
C ILE A 49 -2.72 -8.21 -13.37
N GLU A 50 -2.64 -8.15 -14.71
CA GLU A 50 -3.79 -8.30 -15.61
C GLU A 50 -4.32 -9.74 -15.65
N LEU A 51 -3.46 -10.74 -15.55
CA LEU A 51 -3.84 -12.14 -15.72
C LEU A 51 -4.03 -12.85 -14.37
N SER A 52 -3.04 -12.74 -13.48
CA SER A 52 -2.98 -13.56 -12.26
C SER A 52 -3.56 -12.85 -11.03
N PHE A 53 -3.59 -11.52 -11.03
CA PHE A 53 -4.05 -10.72 -9.88
C PHE A 53 -5.23 -9.80 -10.20
N LYS A 54 -5.93 -10.03 -11.31
CA LYS A 54 -7.06 -9.20 -11.76
C LYS A 54 -8.16 -9.02 -10.71
N ASP A 55 -8.41 -10.05 -9.91
CA ASP A 55 -9.44 -10.07 -8.87
C ASP A 55 -8.88 -9.68 -7.48
N ARG A 56 -7.68 -9.08 -7.43
CA ARG A 56 -6.99 -8.69 -6.19
C ARG A 56 -6.74 -7.20 -6.14
N CYS A 57 -6.88 -6.60 -4.97
CA CYS A 57 -6.44 -5.24 -4.71
C CYS A 57 -4.91 -5.18 -4.72
N VAL A 58 -4.32 -4.47 -5.68
CA VAL A 58 -2.87 -4.38 -5.86
C VAL A 58 -2.33 -3.12 -5.21
N LEU A 59 -1.38 -3.31 -4.29
CA LEU A 59 -0.55 -2.27 -3.72
C LEU A 59 0.85 -2.41 -4.34
N PHE A 60 1.22 -1.44 -5.17
CA PHE A 60 2.38 -1.56 -6.05
C PHE A 60 3.54 -0.71 -5.57
N LEU A 61 4.74 -1.30 -5.47
CA LEU A 61 5.97 -0.64 -5.04
C LEU A 61 7.02 -0.73 -6.14
N THR A 62 7.65 0.38 -6.50
CA THR A 62 8.71 0.42 -7.53
C THR A 62 9.77 1.47 -7.23
N SER A 63 10.99 1.29 -7.72
CA SER A 63 11.96 2.39 -7.71
C SER A 63 11.66 3.38 -8.83
N ASN A 64 12.19 4.60 -8.67
CA ASN A 64 12.24 5.62 -9.71
C ASN A 64 12.88 5.12 -11.01
N HIS A 65 13.81 4.16 -10.94
CA HIS A 65 14.45 3.56 -12.12
C HIS A 65 13.46 2.85 -13.05
N PHE A 66 12.40 2.25 -12.51
CA PHE A 66 11.36 1.55 -13.28
C PHE A 66 10.08 2.38 -13.43
N ALA A 67 10.07 3.62 -12.95
CA ALA A 67 8.89 4.48 -12.90
C ALA A 67 8.85 5.48 -14.07
N ASP A 68 9.01 4.98 -15.30
CA ASP A 68 8.81 5.81 -16.49
C ASP A 68 7.33 6.12 -16.74
N GLU A 69 7.07 7.22 -17.46
CA GLU A 69 5.71 7.76 -17.64
C GLU A 69 4.76 6.78 -18.35
N GLU A 70 5.25 6.05 -19.36
CA GLU A 70 4.41 5.13 -20.14
C GLU A 70 4.03 3.91 -19.31
N PHE A 71 5.00 3.34 -18.60
CA PHE A 71 4.78 2.23 -17.68
C PHE A 71 3.77 2.61 -16.58
N LEU A 72 3.98 3.75 -15.92
CA LEU A 72 3.08 4.20 -14.86
C LEU A 72 1.66 4.35 -15.41
N LYS A 73 1.48 4.98 -16.59
CA LYS A 73 0.14 5.13 -17.22
C LYS A 73 -0.56 3.80 -17.41
N LYS A 74 0.15 2.79 -17.93
CA LYS A 74 -0.41 1.44 -18.10
C LYS A 74 -0.79 0.85 -16.75
N LEU A 75 0.12 0.90 -15.78
CA LEU A 75 -0.13 0.38 -14.43
C LEU A 75 -1.34 1.04 -13.76
N ALA A 76 -1.46 2.36 -13.81
CA ALA A 76 -2.58 3.08 -13.20
C ALA A 76 -3.90 2.92 -13.97
N SER A 77 -3.86 2.52 -15.25
CA SER A 77 -5.09 2.22 -15.99
C SER A 77 -5.78 0.95 -15.49
N LEU A 78 -5.06 0.11 -14.73
CA LEU A 78 -5.58 -1.11 -14.13
C LEU A 78 -6.48 -0.77 -12.93
N SER A 79 -7.74 -1.17 -13.00
CA SER A 79 -8.76 -0.82 -12.00
C SER A 79 -8.49 -1.44 -10.63
N ASN A 80 -7.78 -2.56 -10.61
CA ASN A 80 -7.43 -3.31 -9.40
C ASN A 80 -6.16 -2.75 -8.72
N VAL A 81 -5.44 -1.81 -9.34
CA VAL A 81 -4.32 -1.09 -8.71
C VAL A 81 -4.85 0.04 -7.84
N TYR A 82 -4.65 -0.10 -6.53
CA TYR A 82 -5.11 0.85 -5.52
C TYR A 82 -4.13 2.01 -5.36
N ARG A 83 -2.84 1.70 -5.18
CA ARG A 83 -1.78 2.69 -4.94
C ARG A 83 -0.47 2.25 -5.58
N ILE A 84 0.30 3.23 -6.06
CA ILE A 84 1.64 3.11 -6.62
C ILE A 84 2.59 3.89 -5.73
N TYR A 85 3.53 3.20 -5.10
CA TYR A 85 4.57 3.76 -4.25
C TYR A 85 5.89 3.78 -5.02
N ILE A 86 6.46 4.96 -5.22
CA ILE A 86 7.70 5.16 -5.99
C ILE A 86 8.82 5.59 -5.06
N TYR A 87 9.89 4.81 -4.97
CA TYR A 87 11.03 5.12 -4.12
C TYR A 87 12.27 5.54 -4.87
N ASN A 88 13.01 6.50 -4.30
CA ASN A 88 14.31 6.87 -4.83
C ASN A 88 15.43 6.20 -4.01
N GLN A 89 16.28 5.43 -4.68
CA GLN A 89 17.44 4.79 -4.05
C GLN A 89 18.51 5.78 -3.60
N GLU A 90 18.57 6.95 -4.24
CA GLU A 90 19.63 7.94 -4.05
C GLU A 90 19.28 9.00 -3.00
N GLY A 91 18.10 8.93 -2.37
CA GLY A 91 17.63 9.95 -1.42
C GLY A 91 17.29 11.31 -2.05
N ASN A 92 17.52 11.49 -3.34
CA ASN A 92 17.09 12.67 -4.07
C ASN A 92 15.55 12.72 -4.10
N TYR A 93 14.96 13.89 -3.87
CA TYR A 93 13.52 14.06 -4.07
C TYR A 93 13.19 13.67 -5.51
N TYR A 94 12.38 12.63 -5.70
CA TYR A 94 11.78 12.33 -6.98
C TYR A 94 10.77 13.45 -7.28
N GLN A 95 11.25 14.53 -7.90
CA GLN A 95 10.39 15.60 -8.34
C GLN A 95 9.55 15.07 -9.50
N PHE A 96 8.33 14.67 -9.18
CA PHE A 96 7.33 14.32 -10.17
C PHE A 96 6.79 15.62 -10.78
N VAL A 97 7.45 16.10 -11.84
CA VAL A 97 7.11 17.38 -12.48
C VAL A 97 5.87 17.27 -13.38
N ASP A 98 5.31 16.07 -13.60
CA ASP A 98 4.18 15.91 -14.50
C ASP A 98 2.81 16.09 -13.83
N LYS A 99 2.34 17.35 -13.83
CA LYS A 99 0.97 17.72 -13.43
C LYS A 99 -0.11 16.99 -14.24
N ASN A 100 0.18 16.56 -15.48
CA ASN A 100 -0.77 15.84 -16.31
C ASN A 100 -0.93 14.38 -15.87
N LEU A 101 0.15 13.76 -15.38
CA LEU A 101 0.10 12.38 -14.95
C LEU A 101 -0.69 12.24 -13.65
N ALA A 102 -0.49 13.14 -12.69
CA ALA A 102 -1.31 13.23 -11.48
C ALA A 102 -2.80 13.46 -11.78
N LYS A 103 -3.11 14.31 -12.77
CA LYS A 103 -4.50 14.54 -13.23
C LYS A 103 -5.11 13.31 -13.91
N LYS A 104 -4.32 12.53 -14.66
CA LYS A 104 -4.75 11.31 -15.37
C LYS A 104 -4.93 10.10 -14.44
N MET A 105 -4.19 10.06 -13.34
CA MET A 105 -4.14 8.89 -12.45
C MET A 105 -4.84 9.10 -11.10
N GLY A 106 -5.11 10.36 -10.73
CA GLY A 106 -5.54 10.74 -9.39
C GLY A 106 -4.34 11.05 -8.51
N LEU A 107 -4.34 12.24 -7.90
CA LEU A 107 -3.26 12.72 -7.02
C LEU A 107 -2.96 11.76 -5.87
N GLU A 108 -3.98 11.05 -5.41
CA GLU A 108 -3.83 10.09 -4.31
C GLU A 108 -3.17 8.79 -4.77
N ARG A 109 -3.15 8.43 -6.06
CA ARG A 109 -2.65 7.09 -6.47
C ARG A 109 -1.14 6.95 -6.45
N ILE A 110 -0.37 8.03 -6.60
CA ILE A 110 1.10 7.99 -6.60
C ILE A 110 1.63 8.63 -5.34
N ILE A 111 2.46 7.91 -4.61
CA ILE A 111 3.14 8.41 -3.42
C ILE A 111 4.63 8.17 -3.55
N GLN A 112 5.42 9.23 -3.38
CA GLN A 112 6.86 9.11 -3.28
C GLN A 112 7.24 8.52 -1.92
N PHE A 113 8.18 7.58 -1.92
CA PHE A 113 8.70 6.90 -0.75
C PHE A 113 9.57 7.89 0.05
N ASP A 114 9.04 8.35 1.18
CA ASP A 114 9.73 9.11 2.21
C ASP A 114 9.71 8.33 3.55
N GLU A 115 10.24 8.93 4.61
CA GLU A 115 10.27 8.33 5.96
C GLU A 115 8.87 8.01 6.50
N GLN A 116 7.81 8.68 6.01
CA GLN A 116 6.44 8.48 6.43
C GLN A 116 5.72 7.38 5.64
N LEU A 117 6.35 6.79 4.62
CA LEU A 117 5.67 5.81 3.77
C LEU A 117 5.13 4.60 4.55
N TYR A 118 5.86 4.10 5.55
CA TYR A 118 5.37 2.99 6.35
C TYR A 118 4.01 3.33 6.97
N LYS A 119 3.91 4.53 7.55
CA LYS A 119 2.66 5.07 8.10
C LYS A 119 1.59 5.19 7.02
N GLN A 120 1.95 5.66 5.83
CA GLN A 120 1.02 5.81 4.71
C GLN A 120 0.47 4.47 4.19
N ILE A 121 1.30 3.42 4.10
CA ILE A 121 0.86 2.07 3.74
C ILE A 121 -0.08 1.51 4.80
N ILE A 122 0.22 1.73 6.09
CA ILE A 122 -0.68 1.36 7.18
C ILE A 122 -2.02 2.07 7.03
N PHE A 123 -2.03 3.38 6.77
CA PHE A 123 -3.27 4.12 6.52
C PHE A 123 -4.06 3.60 5.33
N ASP A 124 -3.38 3.29 4.22
CA ASP A 124 -4.02 2.73 3.03
C ASP A 124 -4.65 1.37 3.32
N LEU A 125 -3.97 0.50 4.06
CA LEU A 125 -4.52 -0.76 4.51
C LEU A 125 -5.72 -0.58 5.45
N ILE A 126 -5.65 0.34 6.42
CA ILE A 126 -6.76 0.67 7.32
C ILE A 126 -7.98 1.14 6.53
N LYS A 127 -7.79 2.01 5.53
CA LYS A 127 -8.86 2.47 4.65
C LYS A 127 -9.51 1.30 3.90
N ILE A 128 -8.70 0.39 3.35
CA ILE A 128 -9.20 -0.82 2.67
C ILE A 128 -10.00 -1.68 3.65
N TYR A 129 -9.47 -2.01 4.83
CA TYR A 129 -10.18 -2.81 5.83
C TYR A 129 -11.48 -2.15 6.30
N SER A 130 -11.47 -0.84 6.50
CA SER A 130 -12.65 -0.09 6.92
C SER A 130 -13.74 -0.11 5.86
N LYS A 131 -13.39 0.12 4.60
CA LYS A 131 -14.32 0.08 3.46
C LYS A 131 -14.95 -1.31 3.29
N GLU A 132 -14.13 -2.35 3.41
CA GLU A 132 -14.58 -3.74 3.28
C GLU A 132 -15.44 -4.16 4.47
N SER A 133 -15.15 -3.62 5.66
CA SER A 133 -16.02 -3.74 6.83
C SER A 133 -17.37 -3.08 6.60
N ASP A 134 -17.42 -1.89 5.98
CA ASP A 134 -18.67 -1.19 5.67
C ASP A 134 -19.54 -2.04 4.74
N GLN A 135 -18.93 -2.61 3.70
CA GLN A 135 -19.61 -3.50 2.75
C GLN A 135 -20.10 -4.79 3.40
N SER A 136 -19.38 -5.27 4.41
CA SER A 136 -19.73 -6.49 5.17
C SER A 136 -20.81 -6.26 6.25
N GLY A 137 -21.23 -5.01 6.50
CA GLY A 137 -22.29 -4.66 7.45
C GLY A 137 -21.96 -4.99 8.92
N GLN A 138 -22.98 -5.31 9.74
CA GLN A 138 -22.80 -5.73 11.13
C GLN A 138 -22.56 -7.24 11.23
N SER A 139 -21.49 -7.72 10.59
CA SER A 139 -21.14 -9.13 10.58
C SER A 139 -19.89 -9.42 11.42
N LYS A 140 -19.72 -10.68 11.82
CA LYS A 140 -18.46 -11.17 12.41
C LYS A 140 -17.25 -10.86 11.50
N GLN A 141 -17.45 -10.90 10.18
CA GLN A 141 -16.43 -10.56 9.20
C GLN A 141 -16.04 -9.08 9.27
N ALA A 142 -17.03 -8.17 9.30
CA ALA A 142 -16.77 -6.73 9.49
C ALA A 142 -15.94 -6.47 10.75
N LYS A 143 -16.31 -7.10 11.86
CA LYS A 143 -15.56 -7.00 13.12
C LYS A 143 -14.10 -7.46 12.96
N GLN A 144 -13.87 -8.60 12.32
CA GLN A 144 -12.52 -9.13 12.07
C GLN A 144 -11.67 -8.21 11.17
N LEU A 145 -12.28 -7.54 10.19
CA LEU A 145 -11.59 -6.58 9.33
C LEU A 145 -11.14 -5.35 10.13
N LEU A 146 -12.02 -4.80 10.98
CA LEU A 146 -11.68 -3.68 11.86
C LEU A 146 -10.63 -4.06 12.91
N GLU A 147 -10.72 -5.25 13.52
CA GLU A 147 -9.69 -5.75 14.44
C GLU A 147 -8.33 -5.89 13.74
N SER A 148 -8.31 -6.27 12.46
CA SER A 148 -7.08 -6.32 11.67
C SER A 148 -6.51 -4.92 11.40
N ALA A 149 -7.37 -3.92 11.17
CA ALA A 149 -6.96 -2.53 11.02
C ALA A 149 -6.35 -1.97 12.32
N VAL A 150 -6.94 -2.26 13.48
CA VAL A 150 -6.37 -1.87 14.79
C VAL A 150 -5.00 -2.52 15.01
N LYS A 151 -4.86 -3.82 14.73
CA LYS A 151 -3.56 -4.51 14.83
C LYS A 151 -2.47 -3.90 13.94
N LEU A 152 -2.84 -3.33 12.79
CA LEU A 152 -1.88 -2.61 11.96
C LEU A 152 -1.44 -1.29 12.61
N LEU A 153 -2.35 -0.55 13.25
CA LEU A 153 -2.00 0.68 13.97
C LEU A 153 -1.01 0.41 15.11
N ASP A 154 -1.17 -0.71 15.82
CA ASP A 154 -0.27 -1.10 16.91
C ASP A 154 1.17 -1.39 16.47
N THR A 155 1.42 -1.52 15.16
CA THR A 155 2.78 -1.65 14.63
C THR A 155 3.53 -0.32 14.53
N ILE A 156 2.85 0.80 14.76
CA ILE A 156 3.43 2.15 14.78
C ILE A 156 3.75 2.50 16.24
N GLU A 157 5.05 2.64 16.55
CA GLU A 157 5.55 2.86 17.92
C GLU A 157 5.16 4.24 18.47
N ASP A 158 5.26 5.28 17.65
CA ASP A 158 4.92 6.66 18.02
C ASP A 158 3.63 7.10 17.31
N LYS A 159 2.47 6.86 17.94
CA LYS A 159 1.17 7.29 17.42
C LYS A 159 0.95 8.78 17.74
N ASP A 160 0.86 9.60 16.69
CA ASP A 160 0.40 10.99 16.82
C ASP A 160 -1.12 11.08 17.01
N GLU A 161 -1.61 12.30 17.23
CA GLU A 161 -3.02 12.57 17.53
C GLU A 161 -3.96 11.99 16.46
N ASP A 162 -3.62 12.18 15.17
CA ASP A 162 -4.37 11.61 14.05
C ASP A 162 -4.50 10.07 14.13
N LEU A 163 -3.41 9.37 14.48
CA LEU A 163 -3.44 7.92 14.63
C LEU A 163 -4.28 7.47 15.83
N GLN A 164 -4.25 8.23 16.93
CA GLN A 164 -5.04 7.94 18.14
C GLN A 164 -6.54 8.16 17.90
N GLU A 165 -6.91 9.20 17.14
CA GLU A 165 -8.29 9.45 16.72
C GLU A 165 -8.82 8.30 15.86
N ILE A 166 -8.03 7.86 14.87
CA ILE A 166 -8.40 6.75 13.99
C ILE A 166 -8.55 5.45 14.80
N GLU A 167 -7.63 5.17 15.72
CA GLU A 167 -7.73 4.02 16.60
C GLU A 167 -9.01 4.05 17.44
N THR A 168 -9.31 5.18 18.07
CA THR A 168 -10.52 5.36 18.88
C THR A 168 -11.79 5.15 18.05
N TYR A 169 -11.81 5.68 16.83
CA TYR A 169 -12.91 5.48 15.89
C TYR A 169 -13.11 4.00 15.53
N LEU A 170 -12.03 3.29 15.16
CA LEU A 170 -12.10 1.87 14.82
C LEU A 170 -12.58 1.02 16.01
N ILE A 171 -12.06 1.28 17.22
CA ILE A 171 -12.47 0.58 18.44
C ILE A 171 -13.95 0.82 18.72
N SER A 172 -14.42 2.05 18.63
CA SER A 172 -15.85 2.38 18.79
C SER A 172 -16.73 1.59 17.82
N ARG A 173 -16.32 1.51 16.55
CA ARG A 173 -17.03 0.72 15.54
C ARG A 173 -17.08 -0.77 15.86
N ILE A 174 -15.98 -1.35 16.33
CA ILE A 174 -15.91 -2.77 16.73
C ILE A 174 -16.93 -3.08 17.83
N HIS A 175 -17.08 -2.20 18.83
CA HIS A 175 -18.04 -2.36 19.92
C HIS A 175 -19.50 -2.28 19.46
N ASN A 176 -19.78 -1.55 18.39
CA ASN A 176 -21.11 -1.38 17.83
C ASN A 176 -21.57 -2.55 16.93
N ILE A 177 -20.69 -3.50 16.62
CA ILE A 177 -21.03 -4.71 15.87
C ILE A 177 -21.49 -5.78 16.87
N LYS A 178 -22.77 -6.17 16.78
CA LYS A 178 -23.41 -7.19 17.62
C LYS A 178 -22.99 -8.61 17.27
#